data_AF-A0A654CA89-F1
#
_entry.id   AF-A0A654CA89-F1
#
_cell.length_a   1.000
_cell.length_b   1.000
_cell.length_c   1.000
_cell.angle_alpha   90.00
_cell.angle_beta   90.00
_cell.angle_gamma   90.00
#
_symmetry.space_group_name_H-M   'P 1'
#
loop_
_entity.id
_entity.type
_entity.pdbx_description
1 polymer ?
#
loop_
_entity_poly.entity_id
_entity_poly.type
_entity_poly.pdbx_seq_one_letter_code
_entity_poly.pdbx_strand_id
1 'polypeptide(L)'
;MEQMKIPEDKIVPLDFDSEELPFEIRELRPVVFKEETSYWCLLGPDPHQGIFGNGETALDALADWLENLQVRLKTGDENDEVANYALESLKTSNRDVW
;
A
#
# COMPACT_ATOMS: atom_id res chain seq x y z
N MET A 1 8.49 18.47 9.84
CA MET A 1 7.49 17.39 9.75
C MET A 1 8.20 16.13 10.20
N GLU A 2 7.74 15.52 11.29
CA GLU A 2 8.37 14.31 11.84
C GLU A 2 7.78 13.10 11.14
N GLN A 3 8.55 12.52 10.23
CA GLN A 3 8.19 11.26 9.60
C GLN A 3 8.13 10.17 10.69
N MET A 4 7.04 9.40 10.72
CA MET A 4 6.98 8.18 11.54
C MET A 4 8.15 7.30 11.15
N LYS A 5 9.15 7.20 12.04
CA LYS A 5 10.22 6.21 11.92
C LYS A 5 9.63 4.88 12.33
N ILE A 6 9.01 4.18 11.38
CA ILE A 6 8.71 2.76 11.56
C ILE A 6 10.07 2.09 11.74
N PRO A 7 10.34 1.47 12.90
CA PRO A 7 11.60 0.78 13.09
C PRO A 7 11.69 -0.35 12.07
N GLU A 8 12.81 -0.41 11.34
CA GLU A 8 13.03 -1.40 10.27
C GLU A 8 12.85 -2.85 10.78
N ASP A 9 13.12 -3.08 12.07
CA ASP A 9 12.93 -4.37 12.76
C ASP A 9 11.46 -4.83 12.83
N LYS A 10 10.50 -3.91 12.71
CA LYS A 10 9.06 -4.23 12.66
C LYS A 10 8.55 -4.44 11.24
N ILE A 11 9.34 -4.07 10.22
CA ILE A 11 8.94 -4.21 8.83
C ILE A 11 8.97 -5.69 8.47
N VAL A 12 7.87 -6.18 7.92
CA VAL A 12 7.75 -7.54 7.42
C VAL A 12 8.31 -7.56 6.00
N PRO A 13 9.40 -8.30 5.73
CA PRO A 13 9.90 -8.43 4.38
C PRO A 13 8.86 -9.18 3.53
N LEU A 14 8.45 -8.55 2.44
CA LEU A 14 7.53 -9.12 1.46
C LEU A 14 8.26 -9.38 0.15
N ASP A 15 7.94 -10.51 -0.46
CA ASP A 15 8.42 -10.85 -1.80
C ASP A 15 7.47 -10.24 -2.84
N PHE A 16 7.76 -9.01 -3.26
CA PHE A 16 6.97 -8.29 -4.27
C PHE A 16 7.13 -8.85 -5.70
N ASP A 17 8.01 -9.82 -5.89
CA ASP A 17 8.25 -10.48 -7.17
C ASP A 17 7.38 -11.75 -7.32
N SER A 18 6.73 -12.19 -6.24
CA SER A 18 5.81 -13.34 -6.24
C SER A 18 4.58 -13.10 -7.12
N GLU A 19 4.34 -14.00 -8.08
CA GLU A 19 3.15 -13.98 -8.94
C GLU A 19 1.84 -14.19 -8.17
N GLU A 20 1.91 -14.65 -6.92
CA GLU A 20 0.75 -14.80 -6.04
C GLU A 20 0.22 -13.45 -5.52
N LEU A 21 1.03 -12.38 -5.61
CA LEU A 21 0.61 -11.05 -5.18
C LEU A 21 -0.14 -10.29 -6.28
N PRO A 22 -1.24 -9.60 -5.93
CA PRO A 22 -1.92 -8.64 -6.78
C PRO A 22 -0.94 -7.67 -7.45
N PHE A 23 -1.19 -7.35 -8.71
CA PHE A 23 -0.37 -6.41 -9.48
C PHE A 23 -0.18 -5.09 -8.74
N GLU A 24 -1.25 -4.57 -8.14
CA GLU A 24 -1.24 -3.29 -7.43
C GLU A 24 -0.24 -3.28 -6.27
N ILE A 25 -0.10 -4.41 -5.57
CA ILE A 25 0.82 -4.56 -4.44
C ILE A 25 2.27 -4.64 -4.94
N ARG A 26 2.50 -5.33 -6.06
CA ARG A 26 3.84 -5.47 -6.66
C ARG A 26 4.36 -4.16 -7.24
N GLU A 27 3.46 -3.36 -7.82
CA GLU A 27 3.77 -2.05 -8.38
C GLU A 27 3.97 -0.98 -7.31
N LEU A 28 3.03 -0.89 -6.38
CA LEU A 28 3.03 0.18 -5.38
C LEU A 28 3.96 -0.12 -4.20
N ARG A 29 4.35 -1.39 -4.01
CA ARG A 29 5.27 -1.87 -2.97
C ARG A 29 4.98 -1.25 -1.60
N PRO A 30 3.75 -1.40 -1.05
CA PRO A 30 3.40 -0.81 0.24
C PRO A 30 4.24 -1.44 1.36
N VAL A 31 4.45 -0.67 2.43
CA VAL A 31 5.22 -1.14 3.59
C VAL A 31 4.28 -1.90 4.53
N VAL A 32 4.60 -3.16 4.80
CA VAL A 32 3.93 -3.92 5.86
C VAL A 32 4.80 -3.95 7.10
N PHE A 33 4.21 -3.63 8.24
CA PHE A 33 4.86 -3.66 9.54
C PHE A 33 3.96 -4.28 10.58
N LYS A 34 4.57 -4.92 11.58
CA LYS A 34 3.84 -5.48 12.72
C LYS A 34 3.82 -4.46 13.85
N GLU A 35 2.62 -4.13 14.33
CA GLU A 35 2.44 -3.29 15.51
C GLU A 35 1.62 -4.03 16.56
N GLU A 36 2.24 -4.20 17.74
CA GLU A 36 1.70 -4.98 18.86
C GLU A 36 1.31 -6.41 18.44
N THR A 37 0.02 -6.65 18.19
CA THR A 37 -0.54 -7.94 17.79
C THR A 37 -1.04 -7.98 16.36
N SER A 38 -1.06 -6.85 15.66
CA SER A 38 -1.68 -6.71 14.34
C SER A 38 -0.64 -6.34 13.29
N TYR A 39 -0.95 -6.67 12.03
CA TYR A 39 -0.18 -6.25 10.87
C TYR A 39 -0.85 -5.04 10.25
N TRP A 40 -0.02 -4.10 9.82
CA TRP A 40 -0.42 -2.87 9.18
C TRP A 40 0.28 -2.75 7.85
N CYS A 41 -0.44 -2.27 6.86
CA CYS A 41 0.05 -1.99 5.52
C CYS A 41 -0.15 -0.50 5.24
N LEU A 42 0.89 0.19 4.78
CA LEU A 42 0.87 1.62 4.49
C LEU A 42 1.49 1.90 3.13
N LEU A 43 0.77 2.65 2.31
CA LEU A 43 1.32 3.33 1.13
C LEU A 43 1.16 4.84 1.29
N GLY A 44 2.29 5.54 1.34
CA GLY A 44 2.34 6.99 1.36
C GLY A 44 3.49 7.51 2.23
N PRO A 45 3.97 8.74 1.98
CA PRO A 45 5.04 9.34 2.76
C PRO A 45 4.59 9.72 4.18
N ASP A 46 3.28 9.84 4.40
CA ASP A 46 2.70 10.36 5.64
C ASP A 46 1.42 9.60 6.05
N PRO A 47 1.26 9.30 7.35
CA PRO A 47 0.06 8.64 7.87
C PRO A 47 -1.23 9.47 7.78
N HIS A 48 -1.17 10.77 7.50
CA HIS A 48 -2.37 11.59 7.32
C HIS A 48 -2.94 11.56 5.91
N GLN A 49 -2.16 11.15 4.91
CA GLN A 49 -2.59 11.12 3.51
C GLN A 49 -2.54 9.71 2.90
N GLY A 50 -1.81 8.79 3.51
CA GLY A 50 -1.59 7.43 3.02
C GLY A 50 -2.83 6.53 3.00
N ILE A 51 -2.73 5.44 2.25
CA ILE A 51 -3.70 4.35 2.25
C ILE A 51 -3.22 3.32 3.26
N PHE A 52 -4.13 2.93 4.15
CA PHE A 52 -3.87 1.96 5.20
C PHE A 52 -4.63 0.68 4.95
N GLY A 53 -4.08 -0.42 5.43
CA GLY A 53 -4.84 -1.62 5.70
C GLY A 53 -4.35 -2.32 6.96
N ASN A 54 -5.20 -3.12 7.57
CA ASN A 54 -4.84 -3.87 8.77
C ASN A 54 -5.32 -5.32 8.71
N GLY A 55 -4.69 -6.19 9.51
CA GLY A 55 -5.05 -7.59 9.54
C GLY A 55 -4.34 -8.40 10.62
N GLU A 56 -4.80 -9.63 10.81
CA GLU A 56 -4.19 -10.60 11.73
C GLU A 56 -2.89 -11.19 11.16
N THR A 57 -2.72 -11.14 9.83
CA THR A 57 -1.50 -11.53 9.12
C THR A 57 -1.06 -10.45 8.14
N ALA A 58 0.18 -10.54 7.63
CA ALA A 58 0.67 -9.64 6.59
C ALA A 58 -0.20 -9.70 5.32
N LEU A 59 -0.71 -10.89 4.97
CA LEU A 59 -1.60 -11.07 3.82
C LEU A 59 -2.97 -10.44 4.06
N ASP A 60 -3.53 -10.54 5.28
CA ASP A 60 -4.78 -9.86 5.63
C ASP A 60 -4.63 -8.34 5.55
N ALA A 61 -3.53 -7.80 6.09
CA ALA A 61 -3.26 -6.36 6.01
C ALA A 61 -3.10 -5.86 4.57
N LEU A 62 -2.51 -6.69 3.70
CA LEU A 62 -2.40 -6.42 2.27
C LEU A 62 -3.76 -6.48 1.55
N ALA A 63 -4.60 -7.46 1.90
CA ALA A 63 -5.93 -7.60 1.34
C ALA A 63 -6.83 -6.41 1.71
N ASP A 64 -6.87 -6.04 2.99
CA ASP A 64 -7.61 -4.88 3.48
C ASP A 64 -7.09 -3.57 2.84
N TRP A 65 -5.77 -3.44 2.73
CA TRP A 65 -5.16 -2.30 2.04
C TRP A 65 -5.56 -2.20 0.57
N LEU A 66 -5.63 -3.34 -0.13
CA LEU A 66 -6.05 -3.39 -1.52
C LEU A 66 -7.52 -3.00 -1.68
N GLU A 67 -8.39 -3.44 -0.77
CA GLU A 67 -9.79 -3.03 -0.75
C GLU A 67 -9.89 -1.51 -0.53
N ASN A 68 -9.15 -0.96 0.43
CA ASN A 68 -9.12 0.48 0.69
C ASN A 68 -8.58 1.26 -0.51
N LEU A 69 -7.54 0.77 -1.18
CA LEU A 69 -7.04 1.35 -2.43
C LEU A 69 -8.14 1.35 -3.50
N GLN A 70 -8.82 0.22 -3.74
CA GLN A 70 -9.86 0.15 -4.76
C GLN A 70 -11.05 1.07 -4.45
N VAL A 71 -11.46 1.15 -3.19
CA VAL A 71 -12.50 2.09 -2.75
C VAL A 71 -12.03 3.52 -3.00
N ARG A 72 -10.83 3.89 -2.53
CA ARG A 72 -10.22 5.21 -2.72
C ARG A 72 -10.09 5.58 -4.19
N LEU A 73 -9.74 4.65 -5.08
CA LEU A 73 -9.66 4.90 -6.52
C LEU A 73 -11.04 5.06 -7.18
N LYS A 74 -12.09 4.42 -6.64
CA LYS A 74 -13.46 4.50 -7.17
C LYS A 74 -14.22 5.72 -6.64
N THR A 75 -14.02 6.08 -5.38
CA THR A 75 -14.73 7.15 -4.68
C THR A 75 -13.89 8.41 -4.48
N GLY A 76 -12.60 8.34 -4.81
CA GLY A 76 -11.62 9.39 -4.57
C GLY A 76 -11.96 10.67 -5.30
N ASP A 77 -11.73 11.78 -4.59
CA ASP A 77 -11.80 13.12 -5.13
C ASP A 77 -10.59 13.38 -6.04
N GLU A 78 -10.73 14.22 -7.06
CA GLU A 78 -9.63 14.59 -7.95
C GLU A 78 -8.44 15.25 -7.21
N ASN A 79 -8.68 15.76 -6.00
CA ASN A 79 -7.67 16.35 -5.12
C ASN A 79 -6.93 15.34 -4.24
N ASP A 80 -7.21 14.05 -4.38
CA ASP A 80 -6.55 13.00 -3.61
C ASP A 80 -5.18 12.64 -4.19
N GLU A 81 -4.14 13.34 -3.72
CA GLU A 81 -2.76 13.18 -4.18
C GLU A 81 -2.26 11.73 -4.12
N VAL A 82 -2.67 10.97 -3.09
CA VAL A 82 -2.23 9.58 -2.92
C VAL A 82 -2.96 8.63 -3.88
N ALA A 83 -4.27 8.82 -4.08
CA ALA A 83 -5.00 8.07 -5.09
C ALA A 83 -4.50 8.37 -6.50
N ASN A 84 -4.20 9.64 -6.80
CA ASN A 84 -3.62 10.05 -8.08
C ASN A 84 -2.24 9.42 -8.28
N TYR A 85 -1.35 9.50 -7.29
CA TYR A 85 -0.03 8.84 -7.34
C TYR A 85 -0.15 7.34 -7.58
N ALA A 86 -1.04 6.65 -6.84
CA ALA A 86 -1.26 5.22 -6.99
C ALA A 86 -1.78 4.90 -8.40
N LEU A 87 -2.78 5.65 -8.88
CA LEU A 87 -3.35 5.47 -10.21
C LEU A 87 -2.32 5.72 -11.32
N GLU A 88 -1.51 6.76 -11.21
CA GLU A 88 -0.45 7.09 -12.18
C GLU A 88 0.65 6.04 -12.20
N SER A 89 1.06 5.52 -11.03
CA SER A 89 2.03 4.43 -10.93
C SER A 89 1.50 3.17 -11.61
N LEU A 90 0.26 2.77 -11.28
CA LEU A 90 -0.39 1.60 -11.90
C LEU A 90 -0.57 1.75 -13.42
N LYS A 91 -0.92 2.96 -13.90
CA LYS A 91 -1.04 3.25 -15.34
C LYS A 91 0.30 3.22 -16.05
N THR A 92 1.36 3.72 -15.43
CA THR A 92 2.70 3.75 -16.01
C THR A 92 3.23 2.34 -16.19
N SER A 93 3.10 1.50 -15.17
CA SER A 93 3.57 0.11 -15.25
C SER A 93 2.76 -0.74 -16.21
N ASN A 94 1.45 -0.46 -16.34
CA ASN A 94 0.62 -1.11 -17.36
C ASN A 94 0.86 -0.58 -18.79
N ARG A 95 1.59 0.54 -18.95
CA ARG A 95 1.98 1.05 -20.28
C ARG A 95 3.26 0.41 -20.83
N ASP A 96 4.04 -0.28 -20.01
CA ASP A 96 5.27 -0.97 -20.44
C ASP A 96 4.99 -2.30 -21.15
N VAL A 97 3.73 -2.77 -21.18
CA VAL A 97 3.29 -4.02 -21.80
C VAL A 97 2.63 -3.86 -23.18
N TRP A 98 2.74 -2.71 -23.86
CA TRP A 98 2.17 -2.50 -25.21
C TRP A 98 3.21 -2.10 -26.25
#